data_AF-A0A742LNA1-F1
#
_entry.id   AF-A0A742LNA1-F1
#
_cell.length_a   1.000
_cell.length_b   1.000
_cell.length_c   1.000
_cell.angle_alpha   90.00
_cell.angle_beta   90.00
_cell.angle_gamma   90.00
#
_symmetry.space_group_name_H-M   'P 1'
#
loop_
_entity.id
_entity.type
_entity.pdbx_description
1 polymer ?
#
loop_
_entity_poly.entity_id
_entity_poly.type
_entity_poly.pdbx_seq_one_letter_code
_entity_poly.pdbx_strand_id
1 'polypeptide(L)' 'LKGGLPGRTAQGKRTHTRAVNGIDGDVRLNRALWVMAEQMQQALS' A
#
# COMPACT_ATOMS: atom_id res chain seq x y z
N LEU A 1 8.63 -3.33 0.67
CA LEU A 1 8.48 -2.20 -0.28
C LEU A 1 9.31 -1.03 0.21
N LYS A 2 10.13 -0.42 -0.66
CA LYS A 2 11.02 0.70 -0.29
C LYS A 2 10.53 1.98 -0.97
N GLY A 3 10.35 3.04 -0.20
CA GLY A 3 10.13 4.40 -0.72
C GLY A 3 11.45 5.11 -1.02
N GLY A 4 11.39 6.31 -1.61
CA GLY A 4 12.59 7.08 -1.93
C GLY A 4 13.35 6.58 -3.18
N LEU A 5 12.71 5.74 -4.00
CA LEU A 5 13.35 5.16 -5.18
C LEU A 5 13.69 6.27 -6.19
N PRO A 6 14.92 6.31 -6.71
CA PRO A 6 15.28 7.29 -7.73
C PRO A 6 14.53 7.01 -9.03
N GLY A 7 14.12 8.06 -9.71
CA GLY A 7 13.44 7.98 -11.00
C GLY A 7 13.65 9.23 -11.84
N ARG A 8 13.07 9.22 -13.04
CA ARG A 8 13.00 10.38 -13.93
C ARG A 8 11.59 10.55 -14.45
N THR A 9 11.16 11.80 -14.64
CA THR A 9 9.90 12.09 -15.33
C THR A 9 10.05 11.81 -16.84
N ALA A 10 8.94 11.78 -17.57
CA ALA A 10 8.96 11.64 -19.03
C ALA A 10 9.80 12.73 -19.71
N GLN A 11 9.87 13.91 -19.10
CA GLN A 11 10.66 15.07 -19.52
C GLN A 11 12.13 15.03 -18.99
N GLY A 12 12.56 13.93 -18.37
CA GLY A 12 13.95 13.70 -17.97
C GLY A 12 14.37 14.28 -16.60
N LYS A 13 13.48 14.96 -15.87
CA LYS A 13 13.80 15.55 -14.57
C LYS A 13 13.99 14.46 -13.50
N ARG A 14 15.06 14.56 -12.69
CA ARG A 14 15.29 13.66 -11.55
C ARG A 14 14.16 13.80 -10.53
N THR A 15 13.64 12.68 -10.06
CA THR A 15 12.60 12.61 -9.03
C THR A 15 12.84 11.42 -8.12
N HIS A 16 12.17 11.38 -6.97
CA HIS A 16 12.17 10.24 -6.07
C HIS A 16 10.73 9.88 -5.73
N THR A 17 10.44 8.59 -5.55
CA THR A 17 9.17 8.18 -4.94
C THR A 17 9.11 8.65 -3.49
N ARG A 18 7.91 8.88 -2.96
CA ARG A 18 7.73 9.27 -1.55
C ARG A 18 8.40 8.25 -0.63
N ALA A 19 8.97 8.73 0.47
CA ALA A 19 9.56 7.87 1.49
C ALA A 19 8.50 6.94 2.11
N VAL A 20 8.91 5.71 2.43
CA VAL A 20 8.09 4.75 3.19
C VAL A 20 8.69 4.71 4.59
N ASN A 21 8.00 5.31 5.56
CA ASN A 21 8.47 5.43 6.94
C ASN A 21 8.10 4.22 7.82
N GLY A 22 7.13 3.42 7.38
CA GLY A 22 6.66 2.20 8.04
C GLY A 22 5.38 1.73 7.36
N ILE A 23 5.16 0.42 7.26
CA ILE A 23 3.97 -0.17 6.60
C ILE A 23 3.17 -1.10 7.51
N ASP A 24 3.68 -1.42 8.70
CA ASP A 24 3.13 -2.51 9.51
C ASP A 24 1.71 -2.19 10.03
N GLY A 25 1.44 -0.91 10.30
CA GLY A 25 0.10 -0.42 10.67
C GLY A 25 -0.92 -0.60 9.55
N ASP A 26 -0.57 -0.13 8.35
CA ASP A 26 -1.44 -0.23 7.16
C ASP A 26 -1.64 -1.68 6.74
N VAL A 27 -0.60 -2.52 6.83
CA VAL A 27 -0.69 -3.96 6.55
C VAL A 27 -1.64 -4.65 7.53
N ARG A 28 -1.55 -4.33 8.82
CA ARG A 28 -2.46 -4.90 9.84
C ARG A 28 -3.90 -4.46 9.60
N LEU A 29 -4.13 -3.18 9.31
CA LEU A 29 -5.46 -2.65 8.98
C LEU A 29 -6.02 -3.34 7.74
N ASN A 30 -5.26 -3.40 6.64
CA ASN A 30 -5.72 -4.01 5.40
C ASN A 30 -6.02 -5.49 5.58
N ARG A 31 -5.24 -6.23 6.38
CA ARG A 31 -5.54 -7.62 6.72
C ARG A 31 -6.86 -7.74 7.49
N ALA A 32 -7.09 -6.88 8.49
CA ALA A 32 -8.33 -6.90 9.26
C ALA A 32 -9.54 -6.59 8.37
N LEU A 33 -9.43 -5.59 7.49
CA LEU A 33 -10.49 -5.24 6.53
C LEU A 33 -10.76 -6.37 5.53
N TRP A 34 -9.71 -7.05 5.07
CA TRP A 34 -9.87 -8.16 4.13
C TRP A 34 -10.59 -9.34 4.78
N VAL A 35 -10.17 -9.75 5.98
CA VAL A 35 -10.87 -10.79 6.76
C VAL A 35 -12.32 -10.40 7.01
N MET A 36 -12.59 -9.13 7.36
CA MET A 36 -13.95 -8.64 7.55
C MET A 36 -14.80 -8.80 6.27
N ALA A 37 -14.25 -8.47 5.11
CA ALA A 37 -14.95 -8.63 3.83
C ALA A 37 -15.27 -10.10 3.53
N GLU A 38 -14.36 -11.03 3.80
CA GLU A 38 -14.61 -12.47 3.64
C GLU A 38 -15.73 -12.96 4.56
N GLN A 39 -15.74 -12.51 5.81
CA GLN A 39 -16.80 -12.87 6.76
C GLN A 39 -18.17 -12.31 6.34
N MET A 40 -18.21 -11.07 5.84
CA MET A 40 -19.44 -10.49 5.30
C MET A 40 -19.94 -11.26 4.08
N GLN A 41 -19.04 -11.70 3.19
CA GLN A 41 -19.41 -12.51 2.03
C GLN A 41 -20.00 -13.86 2.45
N GLN A 42 -19.41 -14.54 3.44
CA GLN A 42 -19.92 -15.81 3.97
C GLN A 42 -21.27 -15.65 4.67
N ALA A 43 -21.53 -14.52 5.33
CA ALA A 43 -22.80 -14.25 5.99
C ALA A 43 -23.95 -13.94 5.01
N LEU A 44 -23.62 -13.54 3.78
CA LEU A 44 -24.58 -13.19 2.73
C LEU A 44 -24.81 -14.33 1.72
N SER A 45 -24.02 -15.40 1.80
CA SER A 45 -24.18 -16.64 1.02
C SER A 45 -25.05 -17.64 1.76
#